data_AF-A0A5A5RZW8-F1
#
_entry.id   AF-A0A5A5RZW8-F1
#
_cell.length_a   1.000
_cell.length_b   1.000
_cell.length_c   1.000
_cell.angle_alpha   90.00
_cell.angle_beta   90.00
_cell.angle_gamma   90.00
#
_symmetry.space_group_name_H-M   'P 1'
#
loop_
_entity.id
_entity.type
_entity.pdbx_description
1 polymer ?
#
loop_
_entity_poly.entity_id
_entity_poly.type
_entity_poly.pdbx_seq_one_letter_code
_entity_poly.pdbx_strand_id
1 'polypeptide(L)'
;MNSKITYTDEPMELGQVVKDFLPPPDQLVPKGKTKTNQVTLELTEESVSFFKSQADRKQIPYEKIIELLVEQYAHECISDG
;
A
#
# COMPACT_ATOMS: atom_id res chain seq x y z
N MET A 1 -5.53 -28.46 6.45
CA MET A 1 -6.62 -28.54 7.45
C MET A 1 -7.48 -27.30 7.29
N ASN A 2 -8.71 -27.43 6.82
CA ASN A 2 -9.65 -26.31 6.72
C ASN A 2 -10.49 -26.30 7.99
N SER A 3 -10.09 -25.52 8.99
CA SER A 3 -10.93 -25.28 10.17
C SER A 3 -12.17 -24.49 9.73
N LYS A 4 -13.35 -25.10 9.90
CA LYS A 4 -14.63 -24.46 9.61
C LYS A 4 -14.87 -23.40 10.70
N ILE A 5 -14.92 -22.13 10.28
CA ILE A 5 -15.27 -21.03 11.19
C ILE A 5 -16.70 -21.29 11.69
N THR A 6 -16.85 -21.36 13.01
CA THR A 6 -18.14 -21.55 13.67
C THR A 6 -18.46 -20.24 14.37
N TYR A 7 -19.51 -19.57 13.92
CA TYR A 7 -19.98 -18.32 14.52
C TYR A 7 -20.95 -18.64 15.65
N THR A 8 -20.83 -17.90 16.75
CA THR A 8 -21.77 -17.91 17.87
C THR A 8 -22.75 -16.75 17.70
N ASP A 9 -24.05 -17.00 17.91
CA ASP A 9 -25.13 -15.99 17.85
C ASP A 9 -25.11 -15.09 19.10
N GLU A 10 -24.01 -14.38 19.31
CA GLU A 10 -23.84 -13.48 20.44
C GLU A 10 -24.69 -12.21 20.26
N PRO A 11 -25.22 -11.66 21.35
CA PRO A 11 -26.01 -10.42 21.29
C PRO A 11 -25.14 -9.29 20.76
N MET A 12 -25.57 -8.68 19.66
CA MET A 12 -24.88 -7.56 19.03
C MET A 12 -24.90 -6.34 19.94
N GLU A 13 -23.73 -5.91 20.41
CA GLU A 13 -23.61 -4.61 21.08
C GLU A 13 -23.74 -3.49 20.04
N LEU A 14 -24.68 -2.56 20.26
CA LEU A 14 -24.80 -1.38 19.40
C LEU A 14 -23.57 -0.48 19.62
N GLY A 15 -22.62 -0.54 18.70
CA GLY A 15 -21.45 0.35 18.70
C GLY A 15 -21.82 1.83 18.53
N GLN A 16 -20.82 2.71 18.65
CA GLN A 16 -21.02 4.15 18.44
C GLN A 16 -21.27 4.48 16.96
N VAL A 17 -22.21 5.39 16.70
CA VAL A 17 -22.48 5.88 15.35
C VAL A 17 -21.29 6.72 14.87
N VAL A 18 -20.63 6.24 13.83
CA VAL A 18 -19.52 6.92 13.16
C VAL A 18 -20.00 7.53 11.85
N LYS A 19 -19.36 8.64 11.43
CA LYS A 19 -19.64 9.26 10.12
C LYS A 19 -19.18 8.33 9.00
N ASP A 20 -19.88 8.36 7.87
CA ASP A 20 -19.44 7.61 6.69
C ASP A 20 -18.06 8.12 6.23
N PHE A 21 -17.09 7.22 6.26
CA PHE A 21 -15.70 7.46 5.89
C PHE A 21 -15.29 6.56 4.72
N LEU A 22 -16.22 5.76 4.18
CA LEU A 22 -15.92 4.97 3.01
C LEU A 22 -15.93 5.88 1.78
N PRO A 23 -14.93 5.75 0.89
CA PRO A 23 -15.01 6.37 -0.42
C PRO A 23 -16.24 5.83 -1.15
N PRO A 24 -16.91 6.65 -1.99
CA PRO A 24 -17.99 6.17 -2.84
C PRO A 24 -17.51 4.99 -3.71
N PRO A 25 -18.42 4.07 -4.11
CA PRO A 25 -18.05 2.83 -4.80
C PRO A 25 -17.15 3.02 -6.02
N ASP A 26 -17.33 4.11 -6.75
CA ASP A 26 -16.54 4.43 -7.95
C ASP A 26 -15.09 4.86 -7.65
N GLN A 27 -14.83 5.35 -6.42
CA GLN A 27 -13.51 5.70 -5.90
C GLN A 27 -12.81 4.54 -5.20
N LEU A 28 -13.50 3.41 -5.00
CA LEU A 28 -12.84 2.17 -4.60
C LEU A 28 -12.01 1.68 -5.77
N VAL A 29 -10.71 2.00 -5.77
CA VAL A 29 -9.77 1.49 -6.76
C VAL A 29 -9.69 -0.03 -6.57
N PRO A 30 -10.23 -0.85 -7.49
CA PRO A 30 -10.01 -2.28 -7.44
C PRO A 30 -8.51 -2.48 -7.58
N LYS A 31 -7.91 -3.34 -6.76
CA LYS A 31 -6.47 -3.64 -6.77
C LYS A 31 -5.89 -3.98 -8.15
N GLY A 32 -6.73 -4.23 -9.16
CA GLY A 32 -6.35 -4.50 -10.56
C GLY A 32 -6.52 -3.36 -11.58
N LYS A 33 -6.93 -2.13 -11.21
CA LYS A 33 -7.03 -1.01 -12.18
C LYS A 33 -5.71 -0.28 -12.43
N THR A 34 -4.73 -0.42 -11.54
CA THR A 34 -3.38 0.14 -11.71
C THR A 34 -2.53 -0.82 -12.54
N LYS A 35 -2.17 -0.41 -13.76
CA LYS A 35 -1.23 -1.18 -14.59
C LYS A 35 0.18 -0.99 -14.05
N THR A 36 0.76 -2.03 -13.45
CA THR A 36 2.15 -2.01 -13.02
C THR A 36 3.04 -2.58 -14.12
N ASN A 37 4.04 -1.81 -14.56
CA ASN A 37 5.08 -2.30 -15.46
C ASN A 37 6.33 -2.67 -14.66
N GLN A 38 6.88 -3.84 -14.90
CA GLN A 38 8.17 -4.22 -14.31
C GLN A 38 9.31 -3.53 -15.05
N VAL A 39 10.23 -2.94 -14.29
CA VAL A 39 11.41 -2.26 -14.83
C VAL A 39 12.64 -2.77 -14.07
N THR A 40 13.74 -2.96 -14.79
CA THR A 40 15.04 -3.25 -14.18
C THR A 40 15.85 -1.96 -14.12
N LEU A 41 16.37 -1.61 -12.95
CA LEU A 41 17.16 -0.40 -12.71
C LEU A 41 18.47 -0.78 -12.02
N GLU A 42 19.58 -0.23 -12.50
CA GLU A 42 20.87 -0.34 -11.83
C GLU A 42 21.01 0.76 -10.78
N LEU A 43 21.43 0.38 -9.57
CA LEU A 43 21.65 1.28 -8.45
C LEU A 43 23.05 1.02 -7.86
N THR A 44 23.64 2.06 -7.27
CA THR A 44 24.90 1.91 -6.53
C THR A 44 24.69 1.06 -5.27
N GLU A 45 25.74 0.36 -4.84
CA GLU A 45 25.73 -0.41 -3.59
C GLU A 45 25.36 0.48 -2.38
N GLU A 46 25.90 1.70 -2.35
CA GLU A 46 25.59 2.71 -1.33
C GLU A 46 24.10 3.01 -1.28
N SER A 47 23.46 3.27 -2.43
CA SER A 47 22.02 3.53 -2.51
C SER A 47 21.20 2.35 -2.01
N VAL A 48 21.54 1.13 -2.42
CA VAL A 48 20.85 -0.09 -1.98
C VAL A 48 20.99 -0.29 -0.48
N SER A 49 22.18 -0.06 0.09
CA SER A 49 22.41 -0.17 1.52
C SER A 49 21.59 0.86 2.32
N PHE A 50 21.48 2.08 1.81
CA PHE A 50 20.65 3.13 2.39
C PHE A 50 19.18 2.69 2.43
N PHE A 51 18.62 2.23 1.31
CA PHE A 51 17.21 1.82 1.26
C PHE A 51 16.91 0.62 2.16
N LYS A 52 17.81 -0.37 2.25
CA LYS A 52 17.68 -1.49 3.19
C LYS A 52 17.60 -1.01 4.64
N SER A 53 18.47 -0.07 5.04
CA SER A 53 18.44 0.47 6.40
C SER A 53 17.14 1.20 6.73
N GLN A 54 16.52 1.88 5.75
CA GLN A 54 15.23 2.56 5.93
C GLN A 54 14.07 1.56 5.98
N ALA A 55 14.15 0.50 5.17
CA ALA A 55 13.20 -0.60 5.09
C ALA A 55 13.05 -1.31 6.44
N ASP A 56 14.19 -1.63 7.07
CA ASP A 56 14.21 -2.28 8.39
C ASP A 56 13.54 -1.41 9.47
N ARG A 57 13.76 -0.09 9.42
CA ARG A 57 13.16 0.87 10.38
C ARG A 57 11.65 1.00 10.19
N LYS A 58 11.18 0.91 8.95
CA LYS A 58 9.76 1.07 8.58
C LYS A 58 8.99 -0.26 8.49
N GLN A 59 9.68 -1.40 8.64
CA GLN A 59 9.10 -2.75 8.54
C GLN A 59 8.36 -2.98 7.22
N ILE A 60 8.95 -2.51 6.12
CA ILE A 60 8.45 -2.70 4.75
C ILE A 60 9.59 -3.15 3.82
N PRO A 61 9.32 -3.81 2.68
CA PRO A 61 10.35 -4.15 1.70
C PRO A 61 11.06 -2.91 1.16
N TYR A 62 12.37 -2.98 0.92
CA TYR A 62 13.14 -1.83 0.42
C TYR A 62 12.73 -1.44 -1.01
N GLU A 63 12.28 -2.40 -1.82
CA GLU A 63 11.74 -2.19 -3.15
C GLU A 63 10.50 -1.28 -3.09
N LYS A 64 9.70 -1.39 -2.03
CA LYS A 64 8.52 -0.54 -1.84
C LYS A 64 8.89 0.91 -1.55
N ILE A 65 10.01 1.13 -0.87
CA ILE A 65 10.55 2.48 -0.65
C ILE A 65 10.99 3.09 -1.99
N ILE A 66 11.69 2.32 -2.82
CA ILE A 66 12.14 2.76 -4.14
C ILE A 66 10.92 3.08 -5.02
N GLU A 67 9.93 2.20 -5.05
CA GLU A 67 8.68 2.39 -5.80
C GLU A 67 7.99 3.70 -5.41
N LEU A 68 7.81 3.96 -4.11
CA LEU A 68 7.17 5.18 -3.62
C LEU A 68 7.95 6.44 -3.97
N LEU A 69 9.28 6.38 -3.92
CA LEU A 69 10.13 7.53 -4.24
C LEU A 69 10.05 7.88 -5.74
N VAL A 70 10.07 6.87 -6.62
CA VAL A 70 9.92 7.07 -8.06
C VAL A 70 8.51 7.59 -8.39
N GLU A 71 7.47 7.02 -7.77
CA GLU A 71 6.09 7.45 -7.99
C GLU A 71 5.88 8.91 -7.56
N GLN A 72 6.41 9.30 -6.40
CA GLN A 72 6.34 10.67 -5.90
C GLN A 72 7.01 11.66 -6.87
N TYR A 73 8.23 11.33 -7.32
CA TYR A 73 8.96 12.16 -8.27
C TYR A 73 8.21 12.32 -9.60
N ALA A 74 7.68 11.22 -10.15
CA ALA A 74 6.89 11.25 -11.37
C ALA A 74 5.60 12.08 -11.20
N HIS A 75 4.91 11.92 -10.07
CA HIS A 75 3.70 12.69 -9.77
C HIS A 75 3.98 14.20 -9.72
N GLU A 76 5.07 14.62 -9.09
CA GLU A 76 5.51 16.03 -9.08
C GLU A 76 5.77 16.55 -10.49
N CYS A 77 6.56 15.82 -11.30
CA CYS A 77 6.86 16.24 -12.68
C CYS A 77 5.65 16.29 -13.61
N ILE A 78 4.65 15.42 -13.41
CA ILE A 78 3.44 15.39 -14.24
C ILE A 78 2.47 16.51 -13.82
N SER A 79 2.47 16.90 -12.54
CA SER A 79 1.58 17.94 -12.02
C SER A 79 1.99 19.36 -12.41
N ASP A 80 3.27 19.56 -12.73
CA ASP A 80 3.82 20.84 -13.20
C ASP A 80 3.66 21.07 -14.72
N GLY A 81 3.08 20.10 -15.45
CA GLY A 81 2.96 20.09 -16.93
C GLY A 81 1.57 20.36 -17.49
#